data_AF-A0A4R4WLE4-F1
#
_entry.id   AF-A0A4R4WLE4-F1
#
_cell.length_a   1.000
_cell.length_b   1.000
_cell.length_c   1.000
_cell.angle_alpha   90.00
_cell.angle_beta   90.00
_cell.angle_gamma   90.00
#
_symmetry.space_group_name_H-M   'P 1'
#
loop_
_entity.id
_entity.type
_entity.pdbx_description
1 polymer ?
#
loop_
_entity_poly.entity_id
_entity_poly.type
_entity_poly.pdbx_seq_one_letter_code
_entity_poly.pdbx_strand_id
1 'polypeptide(L)'
;MTHRTFGRVDAFDPEQGLLVMPPEATGAGYWTGCPGVLYEPERGRFLMTYRQRRPRGDARERGWRCAIAESADGLSFTDIWAVEKEELKTSSMERFCLLPDGDGYLLYLSYVDPADSRWRVDVCRAGGDAAFDVATAEPVLTAASTGTEGVKDPYAVRIGPAIYLFASFAADAGLDEAARARAHSTGDIYNVGGTSCPTGLAVGLDGRTFDWRGPVLETGHGWDRYQARLNSFAALPGGGYLGFYDGSSGPAENYEERTGLALSFNLIDWQRLTPAGPWVTSGTNTGSIRYMDVVPVGEEWWLYYEMTRADGSHELRVTRIPRP
;
A
#
# COMPACT_ATOMS: atom_id res chain seq x y z
N MET A 1 -33.32 15.23 -8.35
CA MET A 1 -33.52 15.36 -6.90
C MET A 1 -33.15 14.03 -6.25
N THR A 2 -31.96 13.95 -5.65
CA THR A 2 -31.44 12.79 -4.95
C THR A 2 -31.84 12.86 -3.48
N HIS A 3 -33.09 12.48 -3.17
CA HIS A 3 -33.50 12.36 -1.77
C HIS A 3 -32.79 11.15 -1.15
N ARG A 4 -32.02 11.37 -0.07
CA ARG A 4 -31.32 10.34 0.74
C ARG A 4 -30.13 9.64 0.06
N THR A 5 -29.39 10.34 -0.80
CA THR A 5 -28.09 9.88 -1.30
C THR A 5 -26.99 10.74 -0.69
N PHE A 6 -26.04 10.11 0.01
CA PHE A 6 -24.90 10.78 0.64
C PHE A 6 -23.64 9.98 0.31
N GLY A 7 -22.60 10.63 -0.21
CA GLY A 7 -21.31 9.97 -0.39
C GLY A 7 -21.32 8.81 -1.38
N ARG A 8 -22.15 8.86 -2.44
CA ARG A 8 -22.24 7.77 -3.44
C ARG A 8 -20.99 7.76 -4.32
N VAL A 9 -20.29 6.63 -4.34
CA VAL A 9 -19.14 6.37 -5.20
C VAL A 9 -19.50 5.22 -6.14
N ASP A 10 -19.55 5.51 -7.44
CA ASP A 10 -19.83 4.51 -8.47
C ASP A 10 -18.52 3.84 -8.92
N ALA A 11 -18.62 2.56 -9.30
CA ALA A 11 -17.51 1.86 -9.94
C ALA A 11 -17.13 2.56 -11.25
N PHE A 12 -15.85 2.48 -11.62
CA PHE A 12 -15.30 3.05 -12.85
C PHE A 12 -14.70 1.94 -13.72
N ASP A 13 -14.42 2.25 -14.99
CA ASP A 13 -13.69 1.38 -15.89
C ASP A 13 -12.17 1.63 -15.72
N PRO A 14 -11.41 0.70 -15.12
CA PRO A 14 -9.98 0.91 -14.88
C PRO A 14 -9.14 1.00 -16.15
N GLU A 15 -9.64 0.47 -17.28
CA GLU A 15 -8.94 0.50 -18.55
C GLU A 15 -8.97 1.89 -19.22
N GLN A 16 -9.90 2.76 -18.80
CA GLN A 16 -9.95 4.17 -19.22
C GLN A 16 -9.01 5.07 -18.41
N GLY A 17 -8.43 4.57 -17.32
CA GLY A 17 -7.46 5.32 -16.53
C GLY A 17 -6.23 5.70 -17.34
N LEU A 18 -5.71 6.89 -17.08
CA LEU A 18 -4.53 7.43 -17.74
C LEU A 18 -3.27 6.72 -17.21
N LEU A 19 -2.38 6.33 -18.13
CA LEU A 19 -1.07 5.78 -17.77
C LEU A 19 -0.22 6.85 -17.07
N VAL A 20 0.31 6.50 -15.90
CA VAL A 20 1.23 7.33 -15.13
C VAL A 20 2.66 6.78 -15.25
N MET A 21 2.84 5.48 -15.04
CA MET A 21 4.14 4.82 -15.21
C MET A 21 4.00 3.42 -15.82
N PRO A 22 4.72 3.11 -16.92
CA PRO A 22 4.74 1.76 -17.47
C PRO A 22 5.64 0.82 -16.65
N PRO A 23 5.49 -0.50 -16.81
CA PRO A 23 6.49 -1.45 -16.33
C PRO A 23 7.82 -1.24 -17.07
N GLU A 24 8.91 -1.66 -16.43
CA GLU A 24 10.24 -1.61 -17.03
C GLU A 24 10.34 -2.47 -18.30
N ALA A 25 9.64 -3.61 -18.32
CA ALA A 25 9.57 -4.52 -19.46
C ALA A 25 8.22 -5.24 -19.50
N THR A 26 7.93 -5.88 -20.63
CA THR A 26 6.75 -6.73 -20.80
C THR A 26 6.93 -8.08 -20.11
N GLY A 27 5.87 -8.63 -19.52
CA GLY A 27 5.87 -9.99 -18.97
C GLY A 27 5.60 -10.08 -17.47
N ALA A 28 5.14 -11.25 -17.04
CA ALA A 28 4.84 -11.57 -15.66
C ALA A 28 6.01 -11.27 -14.72
N GLY A 29 5.77 -10.42 -13.73
CA GLY A 29 6.74 -10.06 -12.70
C GLY A 29 7.47 -8.73 -12.91
N TYR A 30 7.37 -8.10 -14.08
CA TYR A 30 7.79 -6.73 -14.30
C TYR A 30 6.67 -5.77 -13.91
N TRP A 31 6.80 -5.14 -12.75
CA TRP A 31 5.73 -4.31 -12.18
C TRP A 31 6.27 -2.94 -11.81
N THR A 32 5.52 -1.89 -12.18
CA THR A 32 5.69 -0.54 -11.64
C THR A 32 4.38 -0.15 -10.97
N GLY A 33 4.40 0.12 -9.67
CA GLY A 33 3.18 0.31 -8.89
C GLY A 33 3.42 0.55 -7.41
N CYS A 34 2.53 0.01 -6.57
CA CYS A 34 2.45 0.28 -5.14
C CYS A 34 2.43 1.79 -4.78
N PRO A 35 1.59 2.63 -5.43
CA PRO A 35 1.61 4.07 -5.20
C PRO A 35 1.27 4.45 -3.74
N GLY A 36 1.92 5.49 -3.25
CA GLY A 36 1.43 6.33 -2.17
C GLY A 36 1.56 7.80 -2.59
N VAL A 37 0.44 8.51 -2.74
CA VAL A 37 0.41 9.83 -3.36
C VAL A 37 -0.05 10.88 -2.37
N LEU A 38 0.72 11.96 -2.29
CA LEU A 38 0.38 13.18 -1.57
C LEU A 38 0.12 14.30 -2.57
N TYR A 39 -0.94 15.05 -2.36
CA TYR A 39 -1.16 16.33 -3.05
C TYR A 39 -0.97 17.47 -2.07
N GLU A 40 -0.07 18.40 -2.41
CA GLU A 40 0.24 19.58 -1.62
C GLU A 40 -0.33 20.81 -2.34
N PRO A 41 -1.62 21.16 -2.12
CA PRO A 41 -2.28 22.24 -2.85
C PRO A 41 -1.57 23.60 -2.67
N GLU A 42 -1.03 23.86 -1.48
CA GLU A 42 -0.29 25.09 -1.18
C GLU A 42 1.01 25.22 -1.99
N ARG A 43 1.58 24.09 -2.43
CA ARG A 43 2.77 24.04 -3.28
C ARG A 43 2.44 23.73 -4.75
N GLY A 44 1.17 23.46 -5.06
CA GLY A 44 0.70 23.11 -6.40
C GLY A 44 1.36 21.86 -6.98
N ARG A 45 1.69 20.86 -6.14
CA ARG A 45 2.43 19.66 -6.58
C ARG A 45 1.90 18.37 -5.98
N PHE A 46 2.22 17.27 -6.65
CA PHE A 46 2.04 15.90 -6.21
C PHE A 46 3.40 15.29 -5.89
N LEU A 47 3.43 14.48 -4.84
CA LEU A 47 4.55 13.59 -4.52
C LEU A 47 4.03 12.16 -4.55
N MET A 48 4.77 11.24 -5.15
CA MET A 48 4.40 9.84 -5.24
C MET A 48 5.57 8.96 -4.81
N THR A 49 5.34 8.09 -3.82
CA THR A 49 6.15 6.90 -3.63
C THR A 49 5.70 5.82 -4.61
N TYR A 50 6.63 5.09 -5.20
CA TYR A 50 6.31 3.92 -6.03
C TYR A 50 7.44 2.89 -5.98
N ARG A 51 7.14 1.67 -6.44
CA ARG A 51 8.07 0.54 -6.50
C ARG A 51 8.21 0.04 -7.93
N GLN A 52 9.41 -0.40 -8.27
CA GLN A 52 9.70 -1.24 -9.42
C GLN A 52 10.10 -2.66 -8.97
N ARG A 53 9.55 -3.65 -9.66
CA ARG A 53 9.77 -5.07 -9.39
C ARG A 53 10.20 -5.80 -10.66
N ARG A 54 11.12 -6.75 -10.51
CA ARG A 54 11.48 -7.74 -11.53
C ARG A 54 11.11 -9.17 -11.13
N PRO A 55 10.95 -10.10 -12.09
CA PRO A 55 10.71 -11.52 -11.81
C PRO A 55 11.77 -12.15 -10.91
N ARG A 56 11.43 -13.26 -10.23
CA ARG A 56 12.42 -14.07 -9.52
C ARG A 56 13.35 -14.76 -10.54
N GLY A 57 14.64 -14.84 -10.25
CA GLY A 57 15.69 -15.35 -11.13
C GLY A 57 16.42 -14.26 -11.95
N ASP A 58 15.87 -13.04 -12.02
CA ASP A 58 16.48 -11.94 -12.75
C ASP A 58 17.57 -11.21 -11.96
N ALA A 59 18.40 -10.46 -12.67
CA ALA A 59 19.31 -9.49 -12.07
C ALA A 59 18.50 -8.41 -11.33
N ARG A 60 18.77 -8.26 -10.03
CA ARG A 60 17.97 -7.41 -9.11
C ARG A 60 16.48 -7.82 -9.12
N GLU A 61 16.21 -9.10 -8.86
CA GLU A 61 14.86 -9.65 -8.74
C GLU A 61 14.01 -8.99 -7.64
N ARG A 62 12.68 -9.18 -7.69
CA ARG A 62 11.67 -8.68 -6.75
C ARG A 62 11.68 -7.15 -6.66
N GLY A 63 11.16 -6.59 -5.57
CA GLY A 63 11.09 -5.14 -5.35
C GLY A 63 12.49 -4.61 -5.15
N TRP A 64 13.13 -4.22 -6.25
CA TRP A 64 14.54 -3.87 -6.28
C TRP A 64 14.77 -2.39 -6.14
N ARG A 65 13.76 -1.56 -6.48
CA ARG A 65 13.83 -0.11 -6.39
C ARG A 65 12.53 0.47 -5.89
N CYS A 66 12.65 1.41 -4.96
CA CYS A 66 11.58 2.31 -4.55
C CYS A 66 12.04 3.75 -4.78
N ALA A 67 11.12 4.65 -5.10
CA ALA A 67 11.44 6.03 -5.40
C ALA A 67 10.36 6.99 -4.92
N ILE A 68 10.73 8.27 -4.83
CA ILE A 68 9.82 9.41 -4.67
C ILE A 68 9.93 10.23 -5.95
N ALA A 69 8.79 10.51 -6.57
CA ALA A 69 8.69 11.36 -7.74
C ALA A 69 7.76 12.55 -7.49
N GLU A 70 8.05 13.67 -8.15
CA GLU A 70 7.27 14.90 -8.10
C GLU A 70 6.53 15.14 -9.41
N SER A 71 5.35 15.74 -9.35
CA SER A 71 4.57 16.15 -10.52
C SER A 71 3.79 17.44 -10.25
N ALA A 72 3.64 18.30 -11.27
CA ALA A 72 2.77 19.48 -11.21
C ALA A 72 1.34 19.18 -11.70
N ASP A 73 1.14 18.13 -12.50
CA ASP A 73 -0.13 17.78 -13.13
C ASP A 73 -0.73 16.46 -12.61
N GLY A 74 0.00 15.75 -11.75
CA GLY A 74 -0.32 14.43 -11.21
C GLY A 74 -0.41 13.33 -12.27
N LEU A 75 0.21 13.53 -13.44
CA LEU A 75 0.30 12.55 -14.53
C LEU A 75 1.75 12.30 -14.91
N SER A 76 2.51 13.38 -15.10
CA SER A 76 3.91 13.36 -15.50
C SER A 76 4.77 13.50 -14.26
N PHE A 77 5.38 12.40 -13.82
CA PHE A 77 6.21 12.36 -12.61
C PHE A 77 7.70 12.30 -12.96
N THR A 78 8.51 13.02 -12.18
CA THR A 78 9.97 13.00 -12.26
C THR A 78 10.55 12.59 -10.93
N ASP A 79 11.44 11.59 -10.92
CA ASP A 79 12.10 11.12 -9.70
C ASP A 79 12.93 12.24 -9.06
N ILE A 80 12.72 12.46 -7.77
CA ILE A 80 13.52 13.38 -6.94
C ILE A 80 14.38 12.63 -5.91
N TRP A 81 14.07 11.35 -5.66
CA TRP A 81 14.84 10.48 -4.78
C TRP A 81 14.56 9.01 -5.13
N ALA A 82 15.54 8.13 -4.92
CA ALA A 82 15.37 6.70 -5.07
C ALA A 82 16.31 5.91 -4.16
N VAL A 83 15.94 4.66 -3.90
CA VAL A 83 16.75 3.67 -3.21
C VAL A 83 16.65 2.33 -3.91
N GLU A 84 17.78 1.64 -4.04
CA GLU A 84 17.86 0.23 -4.46
C GLU A 84 17.98 -0.70 -3.24
N LYS A 85 17.46 -1.92 -3.35
CA LYS A 85 17.38 -2.88 -2.23
C LYS A 85 18.75 -3.20 -1.61
N GLU A 86 19.82 -3.10 -2.40
CA GLU A 86 21.20 -3.31 -1.97
C GLU A 86 21.63 -2.30 -0.89
N GLU A 87 21.11 -1.07 -0.93
CA GLU A 87 21.40 -0.02 0.06
C GLU A 87 20.82 -0.36 1.44
N LEU A 88 19.69 -1.08 1.48
CA LEU A 88 19.08 -1.63 2.70
C LEU A 88 19.55 -3.07 3.01
N LYS A 89 20.38 -3.66 2.14
CA LYS A 89 20.79 -5.08 2.20
C LYS A 89 19.60 -6.03 2.26
N THR A 90 18.46 -5.64 1.70
CA THR A 90 17.21 -6.41 1.78
C THR A 90 17.01 -7.30 0.56
N SER A 91 16.25 -8.38 0.73
CA SER A 91 15.87 -9.26 -0.40
C SER A 91 14.75 -8.67 -1.27
N SER A 92 13.95 -7.74 -0.73
CA SER A 92 12.91 -7.00 -1.48
C SER A 92 12.37 -5.83 -0.65
N MET A 93 11.93 -4.80 -1.35
CA MET A 93 11.15 -3.69 -0.81
C MET A 93 9.71 -3.76 -1.30
N GLU A 94 8.79 -3.25 -0.50
CA GLU A 94 7.37 -3.04 -0.81
C GLU A 94 6.90 -1.65 -0.36
N ARG A 95 5.60 -1.38 -0.48
CA ARG A 95 5.04 -0.02 -0.54
C ARG A 95 5.65 0.91 0.52
N PHE A 96 6.16 2.05 0.08
CA PHE A 96 6.60 3.12 0.99
C PHE A 96 5.45 4.10 1.22
N CYS A 97 5.46 4.79 2.36
CA CYS A 97 4.48 5.83 2.67
C CYS A 97 5.18 7.11 3.10
N LEU A 98 4.85 8.22 2.44
CA LEU A 98 5.35 9.55 2.76
C LEU A 98 4.31 10.28 3.62
N LEU A 99 4.74 10.93 4.70
CA LEU A 99 3.88 11.70 5.59
C LEU A 99 4.52 13.07 5.90
N PRO A 100 3.82 14.20 5.68
CA PRO A 100 4.32 15.51 6.08
C PRO A 100 4.54 15.62 7.61
N ASP A 101 5.65 16.22 8.00
CA ASP A 101 6.06 16.41 9.41
C ASP A 101 6.82 17.73 9.61
N GLY A 102 6.08 18.78 9.98
CA GLY A 102 6.61 20.15 10.04
C GLY A 102 7.02 20.64 8.63
N ASP A 103 8.24 21.17 8.51
CA ASP A 103 8.80 21.61 7.23
C ASP A 103 9.44 20.47 6.40
N GLY A 104 9.26 19.22 6.83
CA GLY A 104 9.85 18.05 6.20
C GLY A 104 8.88 16.88 6.12
N TYR A 105 9.43 15.69 6.03
CA TYR A 105 8.68 14.46 5.80
C TYR A 105 9.24 13.30 6.63
N LEU A 106 8.34 12.40 7.01
CA LEU A 106 8.64 11.04 7.42
C LEU A 106 8.40 10.12 6.22
N LEU A 107 9.35 9.23 5.95
CA LEU A 107 9.26 8.19 4.94
C LEU A 107 9.27 6.83 5.62
N TYR A 108 8.13 6.14 5.59
CA TYR A 108 8.01 4.77 6.07
C TYR A 108 8.47 3.79 4.99
N LEU A 109 9.51 3.03 5.29
CA LEU A 109 10.16 2.07 4.41
C LEU A 109 9.67 0.66 4.74
N SER A 110 9.04 -0.03 3.78
CA SER A 110 8.65 -1.44 3.94
C SER A 110 9.60 -2.37 3.20
N TYR A 111 10.25 -3.27 3.93
CA TYR A 111 11.24 -4.17 3.36
C TYR A 111 11.38 -5.47 4.16
N VAL A 112 12.00 -6.46 3.55
CA VAL A 112 12.31 -7.74 4.22
C VAL A 112 13.53 -7.56 5.10
N ASP A 113 13.39 -7.79 6.40
CA ASP A 113 14.49 -7.67 7.36
C ASP A 113 15.64 -8.62 6.98
N PRO A 114 16.87 -8.10 6.75
CA PRO A 114 18.02 -8.96 6.45
C PRO A 114 18.42 -9.87 7.62
N ALA A 115 18.01 -9.57 8.85
CA ALA A 115 18.37 -10.34 10.03
C ALA A 115 17.56 -11.64 10.16
N ASP A 116 16.29 -11.65 9.75
CA ASP A 116 15.39 -12.77 9.99
C ASP A 116 14.42 -13.11 8.85
N SER A 117 14.52 -12.41 7.71
CA SER A 117 13.69 -12.63 6.51
C SER A 117 12.19 -12.36 6.68
N ARG A 118 11.79 -11.64 7.73
CA ARG A 118 10.40 -11.20 7.93
C ARG A 118 10.20 -9.76 7.47
N TRP A 119 9.00 -9.43 7.02
CA TRP A 119 8.69 -8.06 6.64
C TRP A 119 8.67 -7.11 7.85
N ARG A 120 9.20 -5.91 7.67
CA ARG A 120 9.17 -4.82 8.66
C ARG A 120 8.91 -3.47 8.02
N VAL A 121 8.64 -2.48 8.89
CA VAL A 121 8.51 -1.07 8.55
C VAL A 121 9.45 -0.25 9.42
N ASP A 122 10.31 0.53 8.77
CA ASP A 122 11.17 1.53 9.41
C ASP A 122 10.76 2.93 8.98
N VAL A 123 11.30 3.97 9.63
CA VAL A 123 11.08 5.37 9.25
C VAL A 123 12.40 6.11 9.08
N CYS A 124 12.50 6.90 8.01
CA CYS A 124 13.54 7.89 7.80
C CYS A 124 12.92 9.30 7.77
N ARG A 125 13.66 10.32 8.18
CA ARG A 125 13.22 11.72 8.15
C ARG A 125 14.12 12.56 7.26
N ALA A 126 13.50 13.44 6.48
CA ALA A 126 14.20 14.48 5.75
C ALA A 126 13.50 15.82 5.91
N GLY A 127 14.26 16.92 5.87
CA GLY A 127 13.69 18.27 5.69
C GLY A 127 13.17 18.46 4.26
N GLY A 128 12.39 19.50 4.00
CA GLY A 128 11.69 19.71 2.73
C GLY A 128 12.55 19.66 1.46
N ASP A 129 13.81 20.09 1.54
CA ASP A 129 14.78 20.09 0.43
C ASP A 129 15.90 19.05 0.61
N ALA A 130 15.89 18.29 1.71
CA ALA A 130 16.92 17.30 1.99
C ALA A 130 16.56 15.94 1.36
N ALA A 131 17.56 15.24 0.85
CA ALA A 131 17.39 13.85 0.45
C ALA A 131 17.23 12.96 1.69
N PHE A 132 16.46 11.87 1.57
CA PHE A 132 16.40 10.84 2.60
C PHE A 132 17.70 10.03 2.62
N ASP A 133 18.20 9.75 3.83
CA ASP A 133 19.32 8.86 4.07
C ASP A 133 18.82 7.59 4.78
N VAL A 134 18.72 6.50 4.03
CA VAL A 134 18.23 5.22 4.56
C VAL A 134 19.13 4.62 5.64
N ALA A 135 20.39 5.06 5.76
CA ALA A 135 21.25 4.66 6.87
C ALA A 135 20.79 5.22 8.22
N THR A 136 19.93 6.25 8.21
CA THR A 136 19.32 6.84 9.42
C THR A 136 17.97 6.21 9.78
N ALA A 137 17.52 5.18 9.04
CA ALA A 137 16.22 4.56 9.27
C ALA A 137 16.13 3.91 10.66
N GLU A 138 15.03 4.17 11.37
CA GLU A 138 14.74 3.64 12.70
C GLU A 138 13.57 2.63 12.62
N PRO A 139 13.61 1.51 13.36
CA PRO A 139 12.50 0.55 13.40
C PRO A 139 11.20 1.18 13.92
N VAL A 140 10.09 0.92 13.24
CA VAL A 140 8.74 1.34 13.67
C VAL A 140 7.87 0.13 13.99
N LEU A 141 7.63 -0.73 13.00
CA LEU A 141 6.87 -1.97 13.16
C LEU A 141 7.74 -3.14 12.72
N THR A 142 7.95 -4.10 13.60
CA THR A 142 8.65 -5.36 13.29
C THR A 142 7.77 -6.54 13.66
N ALA A 143 8.08 -7.72 13.14
CA ALA A 143 7.45 -8.97 13.57
C ALA A 143 7.49 -9.13 15.11
N ALA A 144 8.64 -8.80 15.72
CA ALA A 144 8.82 -8.87 17.17
C ALA A 144 7.98 -7.83 17.94
N SER A 145 7.96 -6.55 17.50
CA SER A 145 7.23 -5.50 18.23
C SER A 145 5.71 -5.65 18.11
N THR A 146 5.24 -6.33 17.07
CA THR A 146 3.81 -6.53 16.81
C THR A 146 3.30 -7.90 17.23
N GLY A 147 4.18 -8.85 17.56
CA GLY A 147 3.81 -10.24 17.86
C GLY A 147 3.23 -10.96 16.62
N THR A 148 3.76 -10.68 15.43
CA THR A 148 3.28 -11.21 14.16
C THR A 148 4.40 -11.93 13.40
N GLU A 149 4.08 -12.54 12.26
CA GLU A 149 5.07 -13.14 11.37
C GLU A 149 5.66 -12.15 10.36
N GLY A 150 5.22 -10.88 10.38
CA GLY A 150 5.76 -9.81 9.54
C GLY A 150 4.73 -8.74 9.22
N VAL A 151 5.20 -7.50 9.07
CA VAL A 151 4.37 -6.31 8.85
C VAL A 151 4.88 -5.54 7.64
N LYS A 152 3.99 -5.16 6.73
CA LYS A 152 4.36 -4.47 5.48
C LYS A 152 3.27 -3.52 4.97
N ASP A 153 3.60 -2.84 3.88
CA ASP A 153 2.70 -1.93 3.15
C ASP A 153 2.07 -0.85 4.04
N PRO A 154 2.87 -0.01 4.73
CA PRO A 154 2.39 1.06 5.58
C PRO A 154 1.49 2.04 4.81
N TYR A 155 0.47 2.54 5.51
CA TYR A 155 -0.32 3.70 5.13
C TYR A 155 -0.50 4.58 6.37
N ALA A 156 0.21 5.71 6.40
CA ALA A 156 0.24 6.63 7.51
C ALA A 156 -0.60 7.89 7.20
N VAL A 157 -1.44 8.30 8.14
CA VAL A 157 -2.17 9.56 8.07
C VAL A 157 -2.15 10.29 9.40
N ARG A 158 -2.17 11.62 9.37
CA ARG A 158 -2.28 12.46 10.57
C ARG A 158 -3.69 13.00 10.73
N ILE A 159 -4.30 12.77 11.88
CA ILE A 159 -5.63 13.29 12.24
C ILE A 159 -5.55 13.93 13.61
N GLY A 160 -5.65 15.27 13.62
CA GLY A 160 -5.33 16.06 14.80
C GLY A 160 -3.87 15.82 15.22
N PRO A 161 -3.58 15.60 16.52
CA PRO A 161 -2.22 15.35 16.99
C PRO A 161 -1.73 13.92 16.69
N ALA A 162 -2.64 13.00 16.38
CA ALA A 162 -2.34 11.57 16.26
C ALA A 162 -1.99 11.17 14.83
N ILE A 163 -1.08 10.22 14.71
CA ILE A 163 -0.73 9.52 13.47
C ILE A 163 -1.29 8.12 13.58
N TYR A 164 -2.05 7.73 12.57
CA TYR A 164 -2.60 6.40 12.38
C TYR A 164 -1.78 5.72 11.29
N LEU A 165 -1.07 4.66 11.66
CA LEU A 165 -0.26 3.85 10.75
C LEU A 165 -0.96 2.50 10.55
N PHE A 166 -1.61 2.35 9.41
CA PHE A 166 -2.17 1.08 8.96
C PHE A 166 -1.07 0.24 8.30
N ALA A 167 -1.10 -1.07 8.50
CA ALA A 167 -0.17 -1.99 7.85
C ALA A 167 -0.86 -3.33 7.61
N SER A 168 -0.53 -3.98 6.49
CA SER A 168 -0.84 -5.40 6.33
C SER A 168 0.12 -6.20 7.20
N PHE A 169 -0.39 -7.23 7.90
CA PHE A 169 0.46 -8.10 8.70
C PHE A 169 0.13 -9.57 8.49
N ALA A 170 1.16 -10.42 8.55
CA ALA A 170 1.02 -11.86 8.54
C ALA A 170 0.70 -12.32 9.97
N ALA A 171 -0.54 -12.77 10.22
CA ALA A 171 -1.01 -13.09 11.57
C ALA A 171 -0.18 -14.22 12.20
N ASP A 172 -0.09 -14.23 13.53
CA ASP A 172 0.48 -15.39 14.23
C ASP A 172 -0.46 -16.59 14.08
N ALA A 173 0.03 -17.62 13.39
CA ALA A 173 -0.69 -18.87 13.17
C ALA A 173 -0.23 -19.99 14.13
N GLY A 174 0.55 -19.67 15.16
CA GLY A 174 1.09 -20.65 16.10
C GLY A 174 2.07 -21.63 15.44
N LEU A 175 2.82 -21.15 14.44
CA LEU A 175 3.77 -21.98 13.68
C LEU A 175 4.87 -22.51 14.62
N ASP A 176 5.18 -23.81 14.51
CA ASP A 176 6.39 -24.36 15.11
C ASP A 176 7.65 -23.82 14.39
N GLU A 177 8.83 -24.08 14.97
CA GLU A 177 10.10 -23.58 14.43
C GLU A 177 10.35 -24.04 12.98
N ALA A 178 10.07 -25.30 12.67
CA ALA A 178 10.31 -25.85 11.33
C ALA A 178 9.31 -25.29 10.30
N ALA A 179 8.04 -25.12 10.68
CA ALA A 179 7.01 -24.49 9.87
C ALA A 179 7.32 -23.02 9.62
N ARG A 180 7.75 -22.29 10.64
CA ARG A 180 8.19 -20.89 10.52
C ARG A 180 9.40 -20.75 9.61
N ALA A 181 10.41 -21.60 9.76
CA ALA A 181 11.57 -21.60 8.87
C ALA A 181 11.19 -21.84 7.40
N ARG A 182 10.27 -22.77 7.13
CA ARG A 182 9.73 -22.97 5.77
C ARG A 182 8.95 -21.76 5.29
N ALA A 183 8.11 -21.17 6.15
CA ALA A 183 7.25 -20.05 5.79
C ALA A 183 8.02 -18.79 5.38
N HIS A 184 9.20 -18.58 5.97
CA HIS A 184 10.07 -17.42 5.69
C HIS A 184 11.21 -17.73 4.72
N SER A 185 11.34 -18.97 4.24
CA SER A 185 12.46 -19.40 3.37
C SER A 185 12.58 -18.62 2.05
N THR A 186 11.50 -18.00 1.57
CA THR A 186 11.45 -17.20 0.34
C THR A 186 11.48 -15.69 0.59
N GLY A 187 11.59 -15.27 1.86
CA GLY A 187 11.51 -13.88 2.31
C GLY A 187 10.16 -13.22 2.03
N ASP A 188 9.08 -14.02 1.97
CA ASP A 188 7.75 -13.55 1.62
C ASP A 188 6.66 -14.53 2.09
N ILE A 189 6.37 -14.54 3.39
CA ILE A 189 5.32 -15.42 3.98
C ILE A 189 3.93 -15.22 3.36
N TYR A 190 3.69 -14.09 2.71
CA TYR A 190 2.42 -13.81 2.05
C TYR A 190 2.18 -14.72 0.83
N ASN A 191 3.23 -15.35 0.26
CA ASN A 191 3.11 -16.21 -0.92
C ASN A 191 3.13 -17.72 -0.63
N VAL A 192 3.25 -18.15 0.63
CA VAL A 192 3.42 -19.58 0.98
C VAL A 192 2.17 -20.25 1.55
N GLY A 193 1.16 -19.48 1.99
CA GLY A 193 -0.09 -20.02 2.52
C GLY A 193 -0.05 -20.53 3.96
N GLY A 194 0.76 -19.91 4.82
CA GLY A 194 0.95 -20.32 6.23
C GLY A 194 0.13 -19.53 7.26
N THR A 195 -0.51 -18.45 6.86
CA THR A 195 -1.30 -17.56 7.74
C THR A 195 -2.25 -16.68 6.90
N SER A 196 -3.09 -15.89 7.56
CA SER A 196 -3.90 -14.83 6.96
C SER A 196 -3.22 -13.47 7.08
N CYS A 197 -3.61 -12.55 6.20
CA CYS A 197 -2.99 -11.23 6.06
C CYS A 197 -4.01 -10.08 6.21
N PRO A 198 -4.54 -9.83 7.43
CA PRO A 198 -5.42 -8.68 7.70
C PRO A 198 -4.67 -7.34 7.70
N THR A 199 -5.41 -6.25 7.93
CA THR A 199 -4.84 -4.93 8.25
C THR A 199 -4.87 -4.70 9.75
N GLY A 200 -3.74 -4.27 10.29
CA GLY A 200 -3.66 -3.77 11.66
C GLY A 200 -3.37 -2.26 11.71
N LEU A 201 -3.50 -1.72 12.91
CA LEU A 201 -3.33 -0.29 13.19
C LEU A 201 -2.31 -0.08 14.31
N ALA A 202 -1.41 0.86 14.10
CA ALA A 202 -0.57 1.43 15.14
C ALA A 202 -0.90 2.92 15.29
N VAL A 203 -0.93 3.44 16.52
CA VAL A 203 -1.22 4.87 16.78
C VAL A 203 -0.09 5.51 17.57
N GLY A 204 0.37 6.67 17.11
CA GLY A 204 1.47 7.42 17.71
C GLY A 204 1.26 8.93 17.60
N LEU A 205 2.19 9.72 18.14
CA LEU A 205 2.14 11.19 18.08
C LEU A 205 3.33 11.79 17.30
N ASP A 206 4.50 11.17 17.42
CA ASP A 206 5.79 11.63 16.88
C ASP A 206 6.15 10.99 15.52
N GLY A 207 5.40 9.98 15.10
CA GLY A 207 5.59 9.25 13.86
C GLY A 207 6.72 8.23 13.89
N ARG A 208 7.27 7.95 15.08
CA ARG A 208 8.37 7.00 15.31
C ARG A 208 7.97 5.93 16.31
N THR A 209 7.33 6.35 17.39
CA THR A 209 6.84 5.49 18.45
C THR A 209 5.35 5.25 18.25
N PHE A 210 4.96 3.99 18.14
CA PHE A 210 3.56 3.61 17.96
C PHE A 210 3.12 2.56 18.98
N ASP A 211 1.87 2.68 19.41
CA ASP A 211 1.15 1.65 20.13
C ASP A 211 0.40 0.76 19.14
N TRP A 212 0.83 -0.50 19.01
CA TRP A 212 0.21 -1.49 18.12
C TRP A 212 -1.13 -1.94 18.69
N ARG A 213 -2.22 -1.67 17.97
CA ARG A 213 -3.61 -1.96 18.38
C ARG A 213 -4.12 -3.31 17.87
N GLY A 214 -3.36 -3.99 17.01
CA GLY A 214 -3.79 -5.23 16.38
C GLY A 214 -4.71 -4.97 15.17
N PRO A 215 -5.50 -5.99 14.76
CA PRO A 215 -6.32 -5.93 13.55
C PRO A 215 -7.47 -4.92 13.65
N VAL A 216 -7.72 -4.21 12.55
CA VAL A 216 -8.84 -3.26 12.37
C VAL A 216 -9.67 -3.55 11.12
N LEU A 217 -9.11 -4.29 10.17
CA LEU A 217 -9.84 -4.89 9.04
C LEU A 217 -9.39 -6.34 8.89
N GLU A 218 -10.25 -7.25 9.35
CA GLU A 218 -10.04 -8.69 9.25
C GLU A 218 -10.22 -9.20 7.81
N THR A 219 -9.62 -10.36 7.52
CA THR A 219 -9.89 -11.07 6.26
C THR A 219 -11.35 -11.49 6.16
N GLY A 220 -11.86 -11.58 4.93
CA GLY A 220 -13.25 -11.96 4.68
C GLY A 220 -13.47 -13.47 4.71
N HIS A 221 -14.63 -13.89 4.21
CA HIS A 221 -14.95 -15.30 3.96
C HIS A 221 -15.04 -15.65 2.47
N GLY A 222 -14.86 -14.64 1.59
CA GLY A 222 -15.06 -14.75 0.16
C GLY A 222 -13.76 -14.65 -0.64
N TRP A 223 -13.77 -13.74 -1.61
CA TRP A 223 -12.66 -13.47 -2.52
C TRP A 223 -11.43 -12.86 -1.82
N ASP A 224 -11.59 -12.39 -0.59
CA ASP A 224 -10.60 -11.71 0.25
C ASP A 224 -10.37 -12.45 1.58
N ARG A 225 -10.55 -13.77 1.57
CA ARG A 225 -10.40 -14.64 2.75
C ARG A 225 -8.95 -14.87 3.20
N TYR A 226 -7.97 -14.50 2.37
CA TYR A 226 -6.56 -14.70 2.67
C TYR A 226 -5.87 -13.39 3.02
N GLN A 227 -6.20 -12.30 2.31
CA GLN A 227 -5.66 -10.98 2.56
C GLN A 227 -6.76 -9.93 2.53
N ALA A 228 -6.64 -8.93 3.41
CA ALA A 228 -7.43 -7.71 3.38
C ALA A 228 -6.52 -6.54 3.80
N ARG A 229 -5.85 -5.92 2.83
CA ARG A 229 -4.90 -4.80 3.02
C ARG A 229 -5.59 -3.47 2.71
N LEU A 230 -5.89 -2.66 3.71
CA LEU A 230 -6.34 -1.30 3.52
C LEU A 230 -5.20 -0.45 2.94
N ASN A 231 -5.37 0.04 1.72
CA ASN A 231 -4.34 0.81 1.04
C ASN A 231 -4.45 2.31 1.31
N SER A 232 -5.69 2.82 1.28
CA SER A 232 -5.97 4.23 1.45
C SER A 232 -7.43 4.46 1.84
N PHE A 233 -7.76 5.67 2.28
CA PHE A 233 -9.15 6.08 2.48
C PHE A 233 -9.35 7.57 2.28
N ALA A 234 -10.60 7.96 1.99
CA ALA A 234 -11.01 9.36 1.91
C ALA A 234 -12.17 9.64 2.86
N ALA A 235 -12.16 10.84 3.45
CA ALA A 235 -13.27 11.31 4.27
C ALA A 235 -14.51 11.61 3.41
N LEU A 236 -15.66 11.11 3.84
CA LEU A 236 -16.96 11.34 3.20
C LEU A 236 -17.62 12.63 3.72
N PRO A 237 -18.39 13.34 2.87
CA PRO A 237 -19.22 14.43 3.35
C PRO A 237 -20.22 13.93 4.39
N GLY A 238 -20.35 14.66 5.50
CA GLY A 238 -21.24 14.28 6.60
C GLY A 238 -20.63 13.30 7.62
N GLY A 239 -19.41 12.82 7.38
CA GLY A 239 -18.64 12.03 8.34
C GLY A 239 -18.37 10.59 7.90
N GLY A 240 -17.33 10.02 8.49
CA GLY A 240 -16.83 8.69 8.13
C GLY A 240 -15.82 8.70 7.00
N TYR A 241 -15.32 7.52 6.68
CA TYR A 241 -14.21 7.26 5.79
C TYR A 241 -14.55 6.08 4.88
N LEU A 242 -14.43 6.29 3.57
CA LEU A 242 -14.46 5.21 2.60
C LEU A 242 -13.03 4.73 2.33
N GLY A 243 -12.78 3.47 2.64
CA GLY A 243 -11.50 2.81 2.47
C GLY A 243 -11.47 1.90 1.24
N PHE A 244 -10.32 1.87 0.60
CA PHE A 244 -10.00 1.02 -0.53
C PHE A 244 -9.01 -0.04 -0.07
N TYR A 245 -9.38 -1.31 -0.16
CA TYR A 245 -8.54 -2.40 0.32
C TYR A 245 -8.29 -3.45 -0.75
N ASP A 246 -7.12 -4.06 -0.73
CA ASP A 246 -6.79 -5.20 -1.57
C ASP A 246 -7.19 -6.50 -0.89
N GLY A 247 -7.88 -7.35 -1.63
CA GLY A 247 -8.26 -8.69 -1.21
C GLY A 247 -7.71 -9.77 -2.12
N SER A 248 -7.44 -10.93 -1.51
CA SER A 248 -7.08 -12.15 -2.24
C SER A 248 -7.64 -13.39 -1.54
N SER A 249 -7.85 -14.44 -2.35
CA SER A 249 -8.50 -15.67 -1.89
C SER A 249 -7.50 -16.70 -1.36
N GLY A 250 -6.23 -16.54 -1.70
CA GLY A 250 -5.14 -17.43 -1.30
C GLY A 250 -3.77 -16.94 -1.77
N PRO A 251 -2.68 -17.64 -1.40
CA PRO A 251 -1.31 -17.24 -1.71
C PRO A 251 -1.01 -17.13 -3.21
N ALA A 252 -1.70 -17.90 -4.06
CA ALA A 252 -1.55 -17.82 -5.51
C ALA A 252 -1.99 -16.47 -6.11
N GLU A 253 -2.82 -15.71 -5.38
CA GLU A 253 -3.32 -14.39 -5.77
C GLU A 253 -2.56 -13.24 -5.08
N ASN A 254 -1.54 -13.51 -4.25
CA ASN A 254 -0.79 -12.48 -3.50
C ASN A 254 -0.10 -11.42 -4.38
N TYR A 255 -0.02 -11.66 -5.68
CA TYR A 255 0.53 -10.70 -6.64
C TYR A 255 -0.50 -10.12 -7.59
N GLU A 256 -1.74 -10.57 -7.47
CA GLU A 256 -2.84 -10.30 -8.39
C GLU A 256 -4.10 -9.97 -7.58
N GLU A 257 -3.91 -9.25 -6.46
CA GLU A 257 -4.99 -8.83 -5.58
C GLU A 257 -5.96 -7.88 -6.30
N ARG A 258 -7.18 -7.77 -5.76
CA ARG A 258 -8.25 -6.96 -6.34
C ARG A 258 -8.78 -5.96 -5.31
N THR A 259 -9.31 -4.84 -5.77
CA THR A 259 -9.75 -3.76 -4.88
C THR A 259 -11.20 -3.94 -4.44
N GLY A 260 -11.45 -3.87 -3.14
CA GLY A 260 -12.75 -3.79 -2.50
C GLY A 260 -12.97 -2.47 -1.75
N LEU A 261 -14.17 -2.29 -1.20
CA LEU A 261 -14.53 -1.11 -0.40
C LEU A 261 -14.84 -1.47 1.05
N ALA A 262 -14.42 -0.62 1.97
CA ALA A 262 -14.77 -0.67 3.39
C ALA A 262 -15.19 0.71 3.90
N LEU A 263 -16.01 0.76 4.95
CA LEU A 263 -16.49 1.99 5.58
C LEU A 263 -16.07 2.01 7.05
N SER A 264 -15.60 3.15 7.54
CA SER A 264 -15.37 3.35 8.98
C SER A 264 -15.84 4.72 9.41
N PHE A 265 -16.28 4.84 10.66
CA PHE A 265 -16.61 6.13 11.29
C PHE A 265 -15.55 6.59 12.30
N ASN A 266 -14.62 5.72 12.67
CA ASN A 266 -13.66 5.96 13.74
C ASN A 266 -12.24 5.45 13.45
N LEU A 267 -12.01 4.91 12.24
CA LEU A 267 -10.73 4.36 11.76
C LEU A 267 -10.27 3.06 12.42
N ILE A 268 -11.04 2.56 13.37
CA ILE A 268 -10.77 1.33 14.12
C ILE A 268 -11.72 0.23 13.64
N ASP A 269 -13.01 0.55 13.53
CA ASP A 269 -14.04 -0.39 13.09
C ASP A 269 -14.28 -0.21 11.59
N TRP A 270 -13.78 -1.14 10.78
CA TRP A 270 -13.98 -1.15 9.33
C TRP A 270 -15.03 -2.19 8.92
N GLN A 271 -16.12 -1.70 8.33
CA GLN A 271 -17.17 -2.52 7.75
C GLN A 271 -16.91 -2.71 6.24
N ARG A 272 -16.69 -3.96 5.84
CA ARG A 272 -16.62 -4.32 4.41
C ARG A 272 -17.94 -4.06 3.69
N LEU A 273 -17.87 -3.39 2.54
CA LEU A 273 -19.02 -3.09 1.68
C LEU A 273 -19.12 -4.05 0.48
N THR A 274 -18.04 -4.74 0.14
CA THR A 274 -17.95 -5.59 -1.07
C THR A 274 -17.66 -7.06 -0.74
N PRO A 275 -18.48 -7.74 0.09
CA PRO A 275 -18.23 -9.14 0.47
C PRO A 275 -18.48 -10.14 -0.68
N ALA A 276 -19.31 -9.78 -1.66
CA ALA A 276 -19.69 -10.66 -2.76
C ALA A 276 -18.65 -10.73 -3.90
N GLY A 277 -17.72 -9.78 -3.95
CA GLY A 277 -16.73 -9.66 -5.02
C GLY A 277 -15.97 -8.34 -4.92
N PRO A 278 -14.86 -8.16 -5.67
CA PRO A 278 -14.15 -6.91 -5.74
C PRO A 278 -15.04 -5.78 -6.29
N TRP A 279 -14.73 -4.54 -5.92
CA TRP A 279 -15.43 -3.35 -6.41
C TRP A 279 -15.12 -3.05 -7.87
N VAL A 280 -13.84 -3.18 -8.24
CA VAL A 280 -13.34 -3.00 -9.60
C VAL A 280 -12.29 -4.06 -9.92
N THR A 281 -12.21 -4.43 -11.19
CA THR A 281 -11.23 -5.36 -11.74
C THR A 281 -10.80 -4.87 -13.12
N SER A 282 -9.59 -5.20 -13.55
CA SER A 282 -9.21 -5.02 -14.96
C SER A 282 -9.95 -6.05 -15.84
N GLY A 283 -10.13 -5.76 -17.12
CA GLY A 283 -10.69 -6.70 -18.09
C GLY A 283 -9.64 -7.68 -18.64
N THR A 284 -8.40 -7.62 -18.14
CA THR A 284 -7.27 -8.41 -18.64
C THR A 284 -6.68 -9.32 -17.57
N ASN A 285 -6.07 -10.42 -18.03
CA ASN A 285 -5.35 -11.39 -17.18
C ASN A 285 -6.17 -11.83 -15.95
N THR A 286 -5.67 -11.55 -14.74
CA THR A 286 -6.26 -11.96 -13.46
C THR A 286 -7.36 -11.01 -12.96
N GLY A 287 -7.56 -9.88 -13.64
CA GLY A 287 -8.43 -8.79 -13.19
C GLY A 287 -7.83 -7.91 -12.10
N SER A 288 -6.52 -8.02 -11.81
CA SER A 288 -5.88 -7.29 -10.70
C SER A 288 -5.93 -5.77 -10.88
N ILE A 289 -6.43 -5.12 -9.82
CA ILE A 289 -6.38 -3.69 -9.54
C ILE A 289 -6.05 -3.60 -8.07
N ARG A 290 -4.85 -3.12 -7.75
CA ARG A 290 -4.34 -3.15 -6.38
C ARG A 290 -3.63 -1.85 -5.99
N TYR A 291 -3.33 -1.73 -4.71
CA TYR A 291 -2.69 -0.56 -4.12
C TYR A 291 -3.40 0.75 -4.49
N MET A 292 -4.73 0.73 -4.48
CA MET A 292 -5.52 1.91 -4.82
C MET A 292 -5.28 3.01 -3.77
N ASP A 293 -4.79 4.15 -4.23
CA ASP A 293 -4.48 5.33 -3.44
C ASP A 293 -5.39 6.50 -3.84
N VAL A 294 -6.30 6.89 -2.94
CA VAL A 294 -7.24 7.98 -3.17
C VAL A 294 -6.65 9.32 -2.74
N VAL A 295 -6.67 10.29 -3.65
CA VAL A 295 -6.17 11.65 -3.42
C VAL A 295 -7.28 12.66 -3.70
N PRO A 296 -7.79 13.37 -2.68
CA PRO A 296 -8.73 14.47 -2.91
C PRO A 296 -8.04 15.66 -3.60
N VAL A 297 -8.52 16.05 -4.78
CA VAL A 297 -8.01 17.18 -5.57
C VAL A 297 -9.19 18.05 -5.99
N GLY A 298 -9.41 19.16 -5.28
CA GLY A 298 -10.57 20.02 -5.52
C GLY A 298 -11.89 19.27 -5.34
N GLU A 299 -12.72 19.27 -6.40
CA GLU A 299 -14.02 18.59 -6.46
C GLU A 299 -13.92 17.13 -6.96
N GLU A 300 -12.72 16.60 -7.15
CA GLU A 300 -12.48 15.25 -7.65
C GLU A 300 -11.74 14.40 -6.61
N TRP A 301 -11.91 13.09 -6.74
CA TRP A 301 -10.96 12.12 -6.22
C TRP A 301 -10.14 11.56 -7.38
N TRP A 302 -8.82 11.60 -7.21
CA TRP A 302 -7.87 11.00 -8.11
C TRP A 302 -7.46 9.65 -7.51
N LEU A 303 -7.81 8.58 -8.19
CA LEU A 303 -7.56 7.21 -7.77
C LEU A 303 -6.35 6.69 -8.54
N TYR A 304 -5.20 6.61 -7.89
CA TYR A 304 -4.01 5.97 -8.43
C TYR A 304 -4.03 4.49 -8.11
N TYR A 305 -3.66 3.63 -9.04
CA TYR A 305 -3.69 2.18 -8.83
C TYR A 305 -2.69 1.46 -9.71
N GLU A 306 -2.24 0.29 -9.25
CA GLU A 306 -1.47 -0.66 -10.02
C GLU A 306 -2.43 -1.64 -10.71
N MET A 307 -2.26 -1.83 -12.02
CA MET A 307 -3.14 -2.65 -12.85
C MET A 307 -2.34 -3.68 -13.64
N THR A 308 -2.82 -4.93 -13.62
CA THR A 308 -2.27 -6.00 -14.46
C THR A 308 -2.61 -5.76 -15.93
N ARG A 309 -1.66 -6.06 -16.81
CA ARG A 309 -1.79 -5.98 -18.28
C ARG A 309 -2.01 -7.38 -18.86
N ALA A 310 -2.43 -7.43 -20.12
CA ALA A 310 -2.61 -8.68 -20.86
C ALA A 310 -1.33 -9.55 -20.96
N ASP A 311 -0.14 -8.95 -20.88
CA ASP A 311 1.15 -9.65 -20.89
C ASP A 311 1.63 -10.09 -19.48
N GLY A 312 0.85 -9.81 -18.43
CA GLY A 312 1.17 -10.12 -17.03
C GLY A 312 2.09 -9.11 -16.33
N SER A 313 2.59 -8.09 -17.04
CA SER A 313 3.25 -6.96 -16.39
C SER A 313 2.21 -6.05 -15.72
N HIS A 314 2.65 -5.19 -14.78
CA HIS A 314 1.76 -4.29 -14.06
C HIS A 314 2.21 -2.85 -14.28
N GLU A 315 1.25 -1.96 -14.51
CA GLU A 315 1.47 -0.53 -14.74
C GLU A 315 0.71 0.33 -13.73
N LEU A 316 1.20 1.54 -13.50
CA LEU A 316 0.57 2.53 -12.63
C LEU A 316 -0.34 3.43 -13.46
N ARG A 317 -1.60 3.53 -13.05
CA ARG A 317 -2.61 4.38 -13.70
C ARG A 317 -3.29 5.31 -12.71
N VAL A 318 -3.99 6.31 -13.24
CA VAL A 318 -4.90 7.17 -12.47
C VAL A 318 -6.23 7.35 -13.18
N THR A 319 -7.32 7.31 -12.41
CA THR A 319 -8.66 7.71 -12.85
C THR A 319 -9.16 8.84 -11.96
N ARG A 320 -9.86 9.81 -12.54
CA ARG A 320 -10.50 10.91 -11.81
C ARG A 320 -11.99 10.67 -11.76
N ILE A 321 -12.57 10.76 -10.56
CA ILE A 321 -14.00 10.67 -10.36
C ILE A 321 -14.50 11.89 -9.59
N PRO A 322 -15.76 12.31 -9.77
CA PRO A 322 -16.35 13.34 -8.93
C PRO A 322 -16.27 12.94 -7.46
N ARG A 323 -15.90 13.89 -6.61
CA ARG A 323 -15.95 13.71 -5.16
C ARG A 323 -17.42 13.55 -4.74
N PRO A 324 -17.73 12.53 -3.93
CA PRO A 324 -19.11 12.17 -3.63
C PRO A 324 -19.76 13.06 -2.57
#